data_AF-A0A090X4H0-F1
#
_entry.id   AF-A0A090X4H0-F1
#
_cell.length_a   1.000
_cell.length_b   1.000
_cell.length_c   1.000
_cell.angle_alpha   90.00
_cell.angle_beta   90.00
_cell.angle_gamma   90.00
#
_symmetry.space_group_name_H-M   'P 1'
#
loop_
_entity.id
_entity.type
_entity.pdbx_description
1 polymer ?
#
loop_
_entity_poly.entity_id
_entity_poly.type
_entity_poly.pdbx_seq_one_letter_code
_entity_poly.pdbx_strand_id
1 'polypeptide(L)' 'MSQVSNCPTCGGKSKIKETNGVTTYQALQDEEVLKKVGQLKKAMETFKAKAEKLEKELETLKNSQK' A
#
# COMPACT_ATOMS: atom_id res chain seq x y z
N MET A 1 3.05 -5.16 -6.10
CA MET A 1 2.89 -5.31 -4.62
C MET A 1 3.54 -6.62 -4.19
N SER A 2 4.08 -6.72 -2.97
CA SER A 2 4.63 -8.00 -2.50
C SER A 2 3.50 -9.00 -2.25
N GLN A 3 3.59 -10.21 -2.78
CA GLN A 3 2.61 -11.27 -2.51
C GLN A 3 2.85 -11.80 -1.09
N VAL A 4 1.84 -11.71 -0.23
CA VAL A 4 1.90 -12.17 1.15
C VAL A 4 0.95 -13.35 1.30
N SER A 5 1.44 -14.47 1.81
CA SER A 5 0.63 -15.65 2.13
C SER A 5 0.99 -16.19 3.51
N ASN A 6 0.24 -17.19 3.95
CA ASN A 6 0.70 -18.02 5.06
C ASN A 6 1.79 -18.97 4.55
N CYS A 7 2.84 -19.14 5.34
CA CYS A 7 3.85 -20.15 5.08
C CYS A 7 3.22 -21.55 5.27
N PRO A 8 3.33 -22.47 4.31
CA PRO A 8 2.77 -23.81 4.44
C PRO A 8 3.44 -24.64 5.55
N THR A 9 4.67 -24.29 5.95
CA THR A 9 5.45 -25.05 6.93
C THR A 9 5.20 -24.64 8.38
N CYS A 10 5.05 -23.34 8.66
CA CYS A 10 4.91 -22.83 10.03
C CYS A 10 3.65 -21.99 10.26
N GLY A 11 2.81 -21.76 9.24
CA GLY A 11 1.58 -20.97 9.34
C GLY A 11 1.78 -19.45 9.46
N GLY A 12 3.01 -18.98 9.70
CA GLY A 12 3.33 -17.56 9.82
C GLY A 12 3.14 -16.76 8.52
N LYS A 13 2.93 -15.44 8.65
CA LYS A 13 2.83 -14.55 7.48
C LYS A 13 4.19 -14.41 6.80
N SER A 14 4.24 -14.72 5.52
CA SER A 14 5.46 -14.69 4.71
C SER A 14 5.23 -14.00 3.39
N LYS A 15 6.24 -13.28 2.93
CA LYS A 15 6.33 -12.79 1.56
C LYS A 15 6.76 -13.95 0.67
N ILE A 16 5.99 -14.21 -0.37
CA ILE A 16 6.36 -15.14 -1.44
C ILE A 16 7.22 -14.39 -2.45
N LYS A 17 8.35 -15.00 -2.82
CA LYS A 17 9.14 -14.60 -3.99
C LYS A 17 9.36 -15.84 -4.86
N GLU A 18 9.01 -15.74 -6.12
CA GLU A 18 9.29 -16.77 -7.11
C GLU A 18 10.44 -16.30 -7.99
N THR A 19 11.54 -17.05 -8.01
CA THR A 19 12.70 -16.76 -8.86
C THR A 19 13.13 -18.06 -9.52
N ASN A 20 13.19 -18.10 -10.84
CA ASN A 20 13.62 -19.26 -11.62
C ASN A 20 12.87 -20.57 -11.28
N GLY A 21 11.56 -20.48 -11.03
CA GLY A 21 10.72 -21.63 -10.65
C GLY A 21 10.86 -22.10 -9.20
N VAL A 22 11.72 -21.47 -8.39
CA VAL A 22 11.86 -21.77 -6.97
C VAL A 22 11.05 -20.76 -6.17
N THR A 23 10.05 -21.26 -5.44
CA THR A 23 9.24 -20.46 -4.51
C THR A 23 9.96 -20.34 -3.17
N THR A 24 10.31 -19.12 -2.80
CA THR A 24 10.93 -18.81 -1.50
C THR A 24 9.93 -18.09 -0.61
N TYR A 25 9.84 -18.53 0.65
CA TYR A 25 9.00 -17.95 1.68
C TYR A 25 9.89 -17.17 2.65
N GLN A 26 9.77 -15.85 2.64
CA GLN A 26 10.50 -14.99 3.56
C GLN A 26 9.53 -14.50 4.64
N ALA A 27 9.81 -14.82 5.91
CA ALA A 27 9.00 -14.37 7.04
C ALA A 27 8.92 -12.84 7.06
N LEU A 28 7.72 -12.30 7.26
CA LEU A 28 7.54 -10.87 7.52
C LEU A 28 7.90 -10.58 8.97
N GLN A 29 8.89 -9.73 9.16
CA GLN A 29 9.33 -9.26 10.48
C GLN A 29 8.75 -7.89 10.80
N ASP A 30 8.74 -7.54 12.09
CA ASP A 30 8.09 -6.32 12.60
C ASP A 30 8.64 -5.03 11.96
N GLU A 31 9.95 -4.93 11.75
CA GLU A 31 10.56 -3.75 11.11
C GLU A 31 10.08 -3.55 9.67
N GLU A 32 9.96 -4.64 8.89
CA GLU A 32 9.49 -4.57 7.51
C GLU A 32 8.00 -4.17 7.46
N VAL A 33 7.20 -4.67 8.41
CA VAL A 33 5.78 -4.32 8.55
C VAL A 33 5.64 -2.85 8.93
N LEU A 34 6.36 -2.37 9.95
CA LEU A 34 6.34 -0.97 10.38
C LEU A 34 6.74 -0.02 9.25
N LYS A 35 7.78 -0.36 8.48
CA LYS A 35 8.22 0.42 7.32
C LYS A 35 7.12 0.53 6.25
N LYS A 36 6.45 -0.58 5.92
CA LYS A 36 5.34 -0.59 4.94
C LYS A 36 4.13 0.18 5.45
N VAL A 37 3.78 0.06 6.73
CA VAL A 37 2.71 0.85 7.35
C VAL A 37 3.03 2.34 7.27
N GLY A 38 4.27 2.74 7.56
CA GLY A 38 4.71 4.13 7.41
C GLY A 38 4.62 4.65 5.98
N GLN A 39 5.01 3.84 4.99
CA GLN A 39 4.86 4.18 3.57
C GLN A 39 3.39 4.37 3.18
N LEU A 40 2.50 3.51 3.68
CA LEU A 40 1.07 3.57 3.39
C LEU A 40 0.41 4.83 3.97
N LYS A 41 0.76 5.20 5.21
CA LYS A 41 0.27 6.44 5.83
C LYS A 41 0.67 7.68 5.03
N LYS A 42 1.95 7.77 4.61
CA LYS A 42 2.44 8.88 3.77
C LYS A 42 1.72 8.96 2.43
N ALA A 43 1.49 7.82 1.79
CA ALA A 43 0.73 7.76 0.55
C ALA A 43 -0.72 8.24 0.76
N MET A 44 -1.38 7.79 1.82
CA MET A 44 -2.74 8.22 2.17
C MET A 44 -2.84 9.72 2.42
N GLU A 45 -1.90 10.32 3.15
CA GLU A 45 -1.85 11.77 3.35
C GLU A 45 -1.73 12.52 2.01
N THR A 46 -0.87 12.03 1.11
CA THR A 46 -0.71 12.60 -0.23
C THR A 46 -2.00 12.51 -1.05
N PHE A 47 -2.69 11.37 -0.99
CA PHE A 47 -3.98 11.20 -1.68
C PHE A 47 -5.07 12.10 -1.09
N LYS A 48 -5.11 12.26 0.23
CA LYS A 48 -6.04 13.15 0.91
C LYS A 48 -5.83 14.60 0.46
N ALA A 49 -4.60 15.09 0.47
CA ALA A 49 -4.29 16.44 0.01
C ALA A 49 -4.66 16.68 -1.46
N LYS A 50 -4.45 15.67 -2.33
CA LYS A 50 -4.88 15.73 -3.74
C LYS A 50 -6.40 15.75 -3.88
N ALA A 51 -7.11 14.93 -3.10
CA ALA A 51 -8.57 14.88 -3.11
C ALA A 51 -9.17 16.21 -2.65
N GLU A 52 -8.68 16.79 -1.54
CA GLU A 52 -9.13 18.11 -1.06
C GLU A 52 -8.87 19.22 -2.08
N LYS A 53 -7.74 19.17 -2.80
CA LYS A 53 -7.44 20.13 -3.88
C LYS A 53 -8.43 19.97 -5.04
N LEU A 54 -8.69 18.73 -5.47
CA LEU A 54 -9.63 18.42 -6.54
C LEU A 54 -11.07 18.83 -6.16
N GLU A 55 -11.48 18.64 -4.92
CA GLU A 55 -12.80 19.06 -4.43
C GLU A 55 -12.97 20.58 -4.53
N LYS A 56 -11.96 21.36 -4.13
CA LYS A 56 -11.97 22.83 -4.27
C LYS A 56 -12.03 23.27 -5.73
N GLU A 57 -11.26 22.64 -6.62
CA GLU A 57 -11.29 22.92 -8.05
C GLU A 57 -12.64 22.56 -8.69
N LEU A 58 -13.29 21.49 -8.24
CA LEU A 58 -14.64 21.14 -8.68
C LEU A 58 -15.69 22.13 -8.19
N GLU A 59 -15.57 22.62 -6.96
CA GLU A 59 -16.49 23.63 -6.42
C GLU A 59 -16.39 24.95 -7.17
N THR A 60 -15.18 25.43 -7.48
CA THR A 60 -14.99 26.65 -8.27
C THR A 60 -15.55 26.49 -9.69
N LEU A 61 -15.26 25.37 -10.36
CA LEU A 61 -15.79 25.10 -11.70
C LEU A 61 -17.32 25.01 -11.73
N LYS A 62 -17.93 24.34 -10.75
CA LYS A 62 -19.39 24.25 -10.62
C LYS A 62 -20.03 25.62 -10.38
N ASN A 63 -19.39 26.48 -9.61
CA ASN A 63 -19.87 27.83 -9.36
C ASN A 63 -19.66 28.78 -10.55
N SER A 64 -18.63 28.57 -11.37
CA SER A 64 -18.38 29.34 -12.59
C SER A 64 -19.24 28.92 -13.79
N GLN A 65 -19.95 27.78 -13.72
CA GLN A 65 -20.90 27.32 -14.74
C GLN A 65 -22.36 27.66 -14.43
N LYS A 66 -22.63 28.37 -13.33
CA LYS A 66 -23.92 29.02 -13.04
C LYS A 66 -23.95 30.42 -13.63
#